data_AF-A0A8E2B1X5-F1
#
_entry.id   AF-A0A8E2B1X5-F1
#
_cell.length_a   1.000
_cell.length_b   1.000
_cell.length_c   1.000
_cell.angle_alpha   90.00
_cell.angle_beta   90.00
_cell.angle_gamma   90.00
#
_symmetry.space_group_name_H-M   'P 1'
#
loop_
_entity.id
_entity.type
_entity.pdbx_description
1 polymer ?
#
loop_
_entity_poly.entity_id
_entity_poly.type
_entity_poly.pdbx_seq_one_letter_code
_entity_poly.pdbx_strand_id
1 'polypeptide(L)'
;MTPPPSSRSLTPSQPARSDLEQFAELCRAWYFDQNDNSGRLMTQTLATLPPSQRAPYARLQASIRAAYHASVNARRDAEFRAHLAAINPGGSLMPHSRADPDGPLAKKERYERFERFVQTWCTTGMPGTKPFFQGLWAVMRLQVVPEHLGGAGAFRIEWEIDDAVFKEAAGKDFMLEAIDVLKGALGFEEAPSYRPSSASNSPAPSPGFTPLSPIHSRSQSQPLPSDISAPARSQKVPPISSRTQTKRPRAPSDPFLDTPTLSTSYSYFNTSVQLSTSGSSSADSPGTPLTPRDGEMAPRRPAFDLSETEGYTRIWTTPDLPNQEYMTLLSIFPSFISPTTLPRFTVKPENSRPIDIEEGAEVPAGRQDIRVGTGTMWVGPRLRSAGWQGGWWTRFKLWLRRIFC
;
A
#
# COMPACT_ATOMS: atom_id res chain seq x y z
N MET A 1 16.05 28.36 -68.06
CA MET A 1 16.18 28.10 -66.60
C MET A 1 15.18 27.03 -66.24
N THR A 2 15.66 25.89 -65.77
CA THR A 2 14.84 24.75 -65.32
C THR A 2 14.76 24.80 -63.78
N PRO A 3 13.58 24.63 -63.14
CA PRO A 3 13.51 24.64 -61.68
C PRO A 3 14.20 23.39 -61.10
N PRO A 4 14.81 23.49 -59.90
CA PRO A 4 15.44 22.34 -59.25
C PRO A 4 14.39 21.30 -58.82
N PRO A 5 14.73 20.01 -58.79
CA PRO A 5 13.80 18.97 -58.35
C PRO A 5 13.45 19.15 -56.87
N SER A 6 12.15 19.18 -56.58
CA SER A 6 11.64 19.25 -55.21
C SER A 6 12.10 18.03 -54.40
N SER A 7 12.89 18.30 -53.36
CA SER A 7 13.31 17.30 -52.39
C SER A 7 12.10 16.85 -51.56
N ARG A 8 11.37 15.84 -52.06
CA ARG A 8 10.30 15.18 -51.28
C ARG A 8 10.87 14.75 -49.93
N SER A 9 10.24 15.20 -48.86
CA SER A 9 10.51 14.72 -47.51
C SER A 9 10.39 13.20 -47.50
N LEU A 10 11.48 12.51 -47.19
CA LEU A 10 11.49 11.07 -46.95
C LEU A 10 10.65 10.79 -45.69
N THR A 11 9.36 10.51 -45.87
CA THR A 11 8.50 10.01 -44.81
C THR A 11 9.19 8.79 -44.20
N PRO A 12 9.46 8.74 -42.88
CA PRO A 12 10.13 7.61 -42.27
C PRO A 12 9.37 6.32 -42.62
N SER A 13 10.03 5.41 -43.33
CA SER A 13 9.46 4.12 -43.68
C SER A 13 9.03 3.43 -42.38
N GLN A 14 7.73 3.16 -42.24
CA GLN A 14 7.25 2.44 -41.06
C GLN A 14 7.97 1.09 -40.97
N PRO A 15 8.38 0.66 -39.76
CA PRO A 15 9.08 -0.61 -39.60
C PRO A 15 8.21 -1.76 -40.13
N ALA A 16 8.84 -2.73 -40.80
CA ALA A 16 8.12 -3.84 -41.37
C ALA A 16 7.41 -4.63 -40.25
N ARG A 17 6.18 -5.05 -40.53
CA ARG A 17 5.33 -5.71 -39.54
C ARG A 17 5.94 -7.02 -39.03
N SER A 18 6.65 -7.74 -39.90
CA SER A 18 7.48 -8.92 -39.58
C SER A 18 8.48 -8.66 -38.45
N ASP A 19 9.15 -7.52 -38.51
CA ASP A 19 10.29 -7.21 -37.63
C ASP A 19 9.79 -6.85 -36.23
N LEU A 20 8.63 -6.18 -36.16
CA LEU A 20 7.90 -5.94 -34.91
C LEU A 20 7.34 -7.24 -34.32
N GLU A 21 6.83 -8.16 -35.14
CA GLU A 21 6.32 -9.46 -34.69
C GLU A 21 7.47 -10.34 -34.14
N GLN A 22 8.60 -10.45 -34.83
CA GLN A 22 9.80 -11.14 -34.35
C GLN A 22 10.37 -10.49 -33.07
N PHE A 23 10.39 -9.15 -32.99
CA PHE A 23 10.80 -8.46 -31.77
C PHE A 23 9.83 -8.69 -30.60
N ALA A 24 8.52 -8.84 -30.87
CA ALA A 24 7.54 -9.21 -29.86
C ALA A 24 7.79 -10.62 -29.31
N GLU A 25 8.20 -11.58 -30.16
CA GLU A 25 8.60 -12.93 -29.74
C GLU A 25 9.83 -12.89 -28.84
N LEU A 26 10.88 -12.15 -29.22
CA LEU A 26 12.06 -11.93 -28.35
C LEU A 26 11.68 -11.33 -26.99
N CYS A 27 10.79 -10.34 -26.97
CA CYS A 27 10.28 -9.76 -25.73
C CYS A 27 9.51 -10.79 -24.87
N ARG A 28 8.63 -11.61 -25.49
CA ARG A 28 7.86 -12.63 -24.74
C ARG A 28 8.78 -13.72 -24.18
N ALA A 29 9.66 -14.27 -25.00
CA ALA A 29 10.62 -15.29 -24.56
C ALA A 29 11.56 -14.79 -23.45
N TRP A 30 11.90 -13.50 -23.45
CA TRP A 30 12.63 -12.88 -22.34
C TRP A 30 11.79 -12.78 -21.06
N TYR A 31 10.62 -12.13 -21.09
CA TYR A 31 9.86 -11.88 -19.86
C TYR A 31 9.15 -13.13 -19.30
N PHE A 32 8.55 -13.96 -20.15
CA PHE A 32 7.76 -15.12 -19.71
C PHE A 32 8.63 -16.37 -19.53
N ASP A 33 9.49 -16.66 -20.50
CA ASP A 33 10.29 -17.90 -20.52
C ASP A 33 11.71 -17.74 -19.93
N GLN A 34 12.07 -16.52 -19.49
CA GLN A 34 13.37 -16.19 -18.89
C GLN A 34 14.58 -16.51 -19.81
N ASN A 35 14.41 -16.40 -21.12
CA ASN A 35 15.43 -16.75 -22.10
C ASN A 35 16.48 -15.63 -22.29
N ASP A 36 17.63 -15.75 -21.62
CA ASP A 36 18.78 -14.83 -21.71
C ASP A 36 19.20 -14.47 -23.14
N ASN A 37 19.14 -15.42 -24.08
CA ASN A 37 19.51 -15.15 -25.47
C ASN A 37 18.53 -14.18 -26.13
N SER A 38 17.22 -14.38 -25.90
CA SER A 38 16.19 -13.46 -26.37
C SER A 38 16.30 -12.07 -25.72
N GLY A 39 16.69 -11.99 -24.44
CA GLY A 39 16.98 -10.72 -23.76
C GLY A 39 18.15 -9.95 -24.38
N ARG A 40 19.23 -10.65 -24.75
CA ARG A 40 20.37 -10.07 -25.48
C ARG A 40 19.97 -9.58 -26.86
N LEU A 41 19.29 -10.41 -27.65
CA LEU A 41 18.82 -10.06 -29.00
C LEU A 41 17.85 -8.87 -28.99
N MET A 42 16.89 -8.84 -28.06
CA MET A 42 15.99 -7.70 -27.84
C MET A 42 16.78 -6.40 -27.60
N THR A 43 17.80 -6.45 -26.75
CA THR A 43 18.63 -5.29 -26.41
C THR A 43 19.50 -4.86 -27.60
N GLN A 44 20.05 -5.81 -28.34
CA GLN A 44 20.81 -5.57 -29.56
C GLN A 44 19.96 -4.88 -30.63
N THR A 45 18.74 -5.35 -30.89
CA THR A 45 17.81 -4.73 -31.86
C THR A 45 17.50 -3.28 -31.49
N LEU A 46 17.25 -2.96 -30.22
CA LEU A 46 17.01 -1.58 -29.79
C LEU A 46 18.25 -0.68 -29.94
N ALA A 47 19.46 -1.24 -29.81
CA ALA A 47 20.71 -0.51 -29.97
C ALA A 47 21.04 -0.23 -31.45
N THR A 48 20.83 -1.19 -32.34
CA THR A 48 21.16 -1.08 -33.77
C THR A 48 20.15 -0.24 -34.56
N LEU A 49 18.89 -0.15 -34.12
CA LEU A 49 17.86 0.65 -34.79
C LEU A 49 18.22 2.15 -34.84
N PRO A 50 17.98 2.85 -35.97
CA PRO A 50 18.05 4.30 -36.06
C PRO A 50 17.10 4.99 -35.07
N PRO A 51 17.45 6.15 -34.48
CA PRO A 51 16.60 6.84 -33.50
C PRO A 51 15.15 7.10 -33.95
N SER A 52 14.96 7.41 -35.24
CA SER A 52 13.63 7.63 -35.86
C SER A 52 12.73 6.38 -35.86
N GLN A 53 13.31 5.19 -35.78
CA GLN A 53 12.59 3.90 -35.84
C GLN A 53 12.45 3.21 -34.47
N ARG A 54 13.07 3.72 -33.40
CA ARG A 54 13.04 3.09 -32.06
C ARG A 54 11.69 3.16 -31.36
N ALA A 55 10.89 4.20 -31.60
CA ALA A 55 9.68 4.48 -30.83
C ALA A 55 8.60 3.35 -30.89
N PRO A 56 8.29 2.74 -32.05
CA PRO A 56 7.40 1.58 -32.12
C PRO A 56 7.89 0.38 -31.31
N TYR A 57 9.17 0.03 -31.42
CA TYR A 57 9.80 -1.08 -30.70
C TYR A 57 9.79 -0.85 -29.18
N ALA A 58 10.13 0.37 -28.73
CA ALA A 58 10.09 0.72 -27.31
C ALA A 58 8.67 0.65 -26.73
N ARG A 59 7.65 1.13 -27.46
CA ARG A 59 6.23 0.99 -27.07
C ARG A 59 5.79 -0.47 -26.98
N LEU A 60 6.21 -1.30 -27.94
CA LEU A 60 5.92 -2.73 -27.96
C LEU A 60 6.58 -3.47 -26.79
N GLN A 61 7.86 -3.21 -26.51
CA GLN A 61 8.56 -3.75 -25.34
C GLN A 61 7.87 -3.34 -24.03
N ALA A 62 7.49 -2.07 -23.90
CA ALA A 62 6.78 -1.55 -22.72
C ALA A 62 5.39 -2.20 -22.56
N SER A 63 4.64 -2.39 -23.65
CA SER A 63 3.35 -3.06 -23.64
C SER A 63 3.46 -4.53 -23.22
N ILE A 64 4.47 -5.26 -23.71
CA ILE A 64 4.68 -6.67 -23.34
C ILE A 64 5.17 -6.78 -21.88
N ARG A 65 6.04 -5.87 -21.43
CA ARG A 65 6.46 -5.79 -20.01
C ARG A 65 5.28 -5.50 -19.09
N ALA A 66 4.39 -4.58 -19.47
CA ALA A 66 3.17 -4.29 -18.71
C ALA A 66 2.24 -5.50 -18.65
N ALA A 67 2.01 -6.20 -19.77
CA ALA A 67 1.22 -7.43 -19.81
C ALA A 67 1.83 -8.55 -18.95
N TYR A 68 3.16 -8.68 -18.93
CA TYR A 68 3.87 -9.60 -18.04
C TYR A 68 3.61 -9.26 -16.57
N HIS A 69 3.84 -8.02 -16.13
CA HIS A 69 3.58 -7.63 -14.74
C HIS A 69 2.11 -7.79 -14.34
N ALA A 70 1.17 -7.48 -15.25
CA ALA A 70 -0.25 -7.74 -15.03
C ALA A 70 -0.53 -9.25 -14.83
N SER A 71 0.06 -10.14 -15.64
CA SER A 71 -0.10 -11.59 -15.48
C SER A 71 0.52 -12.13 -14.17
N VAL A 72 1.66 -11.58 -13.76
CA VAL A 72 2.33 -11.95 -12.50
C VAL A 72 1.50 -11.49 -11.30
N ASN A 73 0.90 -10.29 -11.37
CA ASN A 73 0.01 -9.79 -10.33
C ASN A 73 -1.29 -10.60 -10.26
N ALA A 74 -1.95 -10.85 -11.40
CA ALA A 74 -3.15 -11.68 -11.48
C ALA A 74 -2.93 -13.10 -10.92
N ARG A 75 -1.77 -13.72 -11.19
CA ARG A 75 -1.40 -15.00 -10.56
C ARG A 75 -1.25 -14.88 -9.04
N ARG A 76 -0.57 -13.84 -8.54
CA ARG A 76 -0.41 -13.61 -7.09
C ARG A 76 -1.75 -13.37 -6.40
N ASP A 77 -2.65 -12.65 -7.04
CA ASP A 77 -4.00 -12.38 -6.54
C ASP A 77 -4.88 -13.63 -6.55
N ALA A 78 -4.79 -14.47 -7.59
CA ALA A 78 -5.46 -15.76 -7.64
C ALA A 78 -4.93 -16.72 -6.55
N GLU A 79 -3.61 -16.81 -6.37
CA GLU A 79 -3.00 -17.59 -5.28
C GLU A 79 -3.47 -17.11 -3.90
N PHE A 80 -3.42 -15.80 -3.64
CA PHE A 80 -3.88 -15.21 -2.39
C PHE A 80 -5.36 -15.50 -2.11
N ARG A 81 -6.24 -15.28 -3.09
CA ARG A 81 -7.69 -15.58 -2.99
C ARG A 81 -7.95 -17.08 -2.76
N ALA A 82 -7.22 -17.96 -3.44
CA ALA A 82 -7.34 -19.41 -3.28
C ALA A 82 -6.93 -19.86 -1.86
N HIS A 83 -5.82 -19.35 -1.33
CA HIS A 83 -5.37 -19.66 0.03
C HIS A 83 -6.32 -19.12 1.12
N LEU A 84 -6.84 -17.89 0.96
CA LEU A 84 -7.89 -17.37 1.84
C LEU A 84 -9.15 -18.26 1.84
N ALA A 85 -9.63 -18.66 0.66
CA ALA A 85 -10.85 -19.45 0.52
C ALA A 85 -10.70 -20.91 1.01
N ALA A 86 -9.50 -21.50 0.90
CA ALA A 86 -9.24 -22.87 1.31
C ALA A 86 -9.15 -23.06 2.84
N ILE A 87 -8.76 -22.01 3.57
CA ILE A 87 -8.60 -22.04 5.03
C ILE A 87 -9.89 -21.54 5.68
N ASN A 88 -10.44 -22.29 6.63
CA ASN A 88 -11.55 -21.83 7.48
C ASN A 88 -11.01 -21.15 8.76
N PRO A 89 -11.73 -20.20 9.38
CA PRO A 89 -11.35 -19.64 10.67
C PRO A 89 -11.16 -20.75 11.74
N GLY A 90 -9.99 -20.82 12.37
CA GLY A 90 -9.63 -21.89 13.31
C GLY A 90 -9.42 -23.27 12.67
N GLY A 91 -9.52 -23.37 11.34
CA GLY A 91 -9.50 -24.62 10.59
C GLY A 91 -8.13 -25.28 10.47
N SER A 92 -7.04 -24.54 10.66
CA SER A 92 -5.68 -25.07 10.54
C SER A 92 -5.19 -25.78 11.80
N LEU A 93 -5.87 -25.61 12.94
CA LEU A 93 -5.57 -26.31 14.19
C LEU A 93 -5.68 -27.85 14.03
N MET A 94 -4.91 -28.60 14.81
CA MET A 94 -4.96 -30.07 14.79
C MET A 94 -6.37 -30.59 15.13
N PRO A 95 -6.80 -31.76 14.60
CA PRO A 95 -8.16 -32.27 14.81
C PRO A 95 -8.60 -32.35 16.29
N HIS A 96 -7.71 -32.77 17.19
CA HIS A 96 -7.97 -32.82 18.63
C HIS A 96 -8.14 -31.42 19.27
N SER A 97 -7.47 -30.40 18.72
CA SER A 97 -7.57 -29.01 19.15
C SER A 97 -8.84 -28.35 18.60
N ARG A 98 -9.31 -28.76 17.42
CA ARG A 98 -10.57 -28.28 16.83
C ARG A 98 -11.82 -28.85 17.50
N ALA A 99 -11.72 -30.01 18.15
CA ALA A 99 -12.82 -30.60 18.90
C ALA A 99 -13.20 -29.78 20.16
N ASP A 100 -12.24 -29.07 20.75
CA ASP A 100 -12.44 -28.12 21.84
C ASP A 100 -11.58 -26.85 21.59
N PRO A 101 -12.09 -25.87 20.82
CA PRO A 101 -11.34 -24.68 20.43
C PRO A 101 -11.03 -23.76 21.62
N ASP A 102 -11.75 -23.90 22.74
CA ASP A 102 -11.47 -23.23 24.01
C ASP A 102 -10.59 -24.05 24.96
N GLY A 103 -10.28 -25.28 24.58
CA GLY A 103 -9.45 -26.19 25.36
C GLY A 103 -8.01 -25.72 25.51
N PRO A 104 -7.29 -26.20 26.55
CA PRO A 104 -5.89 -25.84 26.77
C PRO A 104 -4.97 -26.27 25.61
N LEU A 105 -5.33 -27.34 24.88
CA LEU A 105 -4.57 -27.80 23.70
C LEU A 105 -4.68 -26.81 22.54
N ALA A 106 -5.89 -26.33 22.22
CA ALA A 106 -6.09 -25.33 21.17
C ALA A 106 -5.39 -24.00 21.51
N LYS A 107 -5.48 -23.58 22.77
CA LYS A 107 -4.81 -22.38 23.30
C LYS A 107 -3.28 -22.49 23.20
N LYS A 108 -2.72 -23.66 23.53
CA LYS A 108 -1.30 -23.95 23.38
C LYS A 108 -0.87 -23.95 21.90
N GLU A 109 -1.62 -24.60 21.03
CA GLU A 109 -1.30 -24.66 19.60
C GLU A 109 -1.37 -23.28 18.92
N ARG A 110 -2.39 -22.47 19.25
CA ARG A 110 -2.46 -21.06 18.81
C ARG A 110 -1.26 -20.25 19.27
N TYR A 111 -0.86 -20.40 20.54
CA TYR A 111 0.34 -19.77 21.07
C TYR A 111 1.60 -20.18 20.28
N GLU A 112 1.86 -21.48 20.12
CA GLU A 112 3.08 -22.00 19.47
C GLU A 112 3.17 -21.63 17.98
N ARG A 113 2.04 -21.56 17.26
CA ARG A 113 2.01 -21.08 15.87
C ARG A 113 2.23 -19.57 15.79
N PHE A 114 1.56 -18.81 16.65
CA PHE A 114 1.69 -17.36 16.68
C PHE A 114 3.10 -16.92 17.10
N GLU A 115 3.70 -17.62 18.06
CA GLU A 115 5.08 -17.40 18.52
C GLU A 115 6.08 -17.60 17.39
N ARG A 116 6.00 -18.72 16.67
CA ARG A 116 6.85 -18.98 15.50
C ARG A 116 6.68 -17.91 14.42
N PHE A 117 5.45 -17.52 14.10
CA PHE A 117 5.17 -16.51 13.09
C PHE A 117 5.76 -15.14 13.44
N VAL A 118 5.59 -14.69 14.68
CA VAL A 118 6.17 -13.42 15.16
C VAL A 118 7.70 -13.51 15.22
N GLN A 119 8.27 -14.60 15.73
CA GLN A 119 9.74 -14.78 15.78
C GLN A 119 10.37 -14.83 14.39
N THR A 120 9.71 -15.44 13.41
CA THR A 120 10.18 -15.48 12.02
C THR A 120 10.06 -14.11 11.35
N TRP A 121 8.85 -13.54 11.29
CA TRP A 121 8.54 -12.41 10.41
C TRP A 121 8.57 -11.04 11.07
N CYS A 122 8.59 -10.96 12.40
CA CYS A 122 8.61 -9.72 13.16
C CYS A 122 9.99 -9.48 13.78
N THR A 123 11.00 -9.30 12.93
CA THR A 123 12.39 -9.09 13.35
C THR A 123 12.89 -7.71 12.92
N THR A 124 13.89 -7.17 13.62
CA THR A 124 14.50 -5.87 13.29
C THR A 124 15.09 -5.82 11.87
N GLY A 125 15.46 -6.98 11.32
CA GLY A 125 15.96 -7.12 9.95
C GLY A 125 14.89 -7.08 8.86
N MET A 126 13.61 -7.16 9.20
CA MET A 126 12.49 -7.13 8.25
C MET A 126 11.56 -5.93 8.50
N PRO A 127 11.95 -4.72 8.06
CA PRO A 127 11.13 -3.52 8.24
C PRO A 127 9.83 -3.54 7.43
N GLY A 128 9.73 -4.34 6.35
CA GLY A 128 8.54 -4.39 5.47
C GLY A 128 7.27 -4.93 6.15
N THR A 129 7.41 -5.90 7.05
CA THR A 129 6.30 -6.51 7.82
C THR A 129 5.94 -5.71 9.08
N LYS A 130 6.83 -4.82 9.54
CA LYS A 130 6.64 -4.06 10.80
C LYS A 130 5.30 -3.32 10.88
N PRO A 131 4.81 -2.61 9.84
CA PRO A 131 3.50 -1.94 9.89
C PRO A 131 2.32 -2.92 10.08
N PHE A 132 2.38 -4.10 9.48
CA PHE A 132 1.37 -5.15 9.67
C PHE A 132 1.35 -5.61 11.14
N PHE A 133 2.52 -5.90 11.72
CA PHE A 133 2.61 -6.32 13.12
C PHE A 133 2.21 -5.22 14.12
N GLN A 134 2.43 -3.94 13.79
CA GLN A 134 1.92 -2.81 14.58
C GLN A 134 0.39 -2.75 14.57
N GLY A 135 -0.24 -2.94 13.40
CA GLY A 135 -1.70 -3.02 13.29
C GLY A 135 -2.27 -4.21 14.07
N LEU A 136 -1.66 -5.40 13.90
CA LEU A 136 -2.07 -6.63 14.60
C LEU A 136 -1.89 -6.51 16.12
N TRP A 137 -0.78 -5.95 16.60
CA TRP A 137 -0.62 -5.67 18.03
C TRP A 137 -1.69 -4.73 18.54
N ALA A 138 -2.00 -3.65 17.81
CA ALA A 138 -2.98 -2.66 18.23
C ALA A 138 -4.41 -3.24 18.26
N VAL A 139 -4.80 -4.04 17.27
CA VAL A 139 -6.13 -4.67 17.23
C VAL A 139 -6.30 -5.64 18.41
N MET A 140 -5.30 -6.49 18.66
CA MET A 140 -5.30 -7.42 19.80
C MET A 140 -5.25 -6.68 21.15
N ARG A 141 -4.53 -5.57 21.24
CA ARG A 141 -4.42 -4.76 22.46
C ARG A 141 -5.69 -4.00 22.77
N LEU A 142 -6.37 -3.45 21.76
CA LEU A 142 -7.66 -2.77 21.93
C LEU A 142 -8.78 -3.74 22.33
N GLN A 143 -8.69 -5.01 21.91
CA GLN A 143 -9.67 -6.04 22.24
C GLN A 143 -9.71 -6.41 23.74
N VAL A 144 -8.62 -6.16 24.48
CA VAL A 144 -8.50 -6.39 25.92
C VAL A 144 -8.63 -5.12 26.78
N VAL A 145 -8.67 -3.94 26.16
CA VAL A 145 -8.89 -2.68 26.88
C VAL A 145 -10.40 -2.52 27.15
N PRO A 146 -10.82 -2.11 28.36
CA PRO A 146 -12.21 -1.81 28.66
C PRO A 146 -12.78 -0.67 27.80
N GLU A 147 -14.07 -0.72 27.52
CA GLU A 147 -14.80 0.27 26.71
C GLU A 147 -14.70 1.70 27.28
N HIS A 148 -14.87 1.87 28.59
CA HIS A 148 -14.70 3.15 29.29
C HIS A 148 -13.27 3.69 29.31
N LEU A 149 -12.31 2.93 28.76
CA LEU A 149 -10.91 3.33 28.54
C LEU A 149 -10.57 3.40 27.04
N GLY A 150 -11.58 3.35 26.16
CA GLY A 150 -11.41 3.40 24.70
C GLY A 150 -10.85 2.12 24.09
N GLY A 151 -11.18 0.96 24.66
CA GLY A 151 -11.05 -0.34 23.98
C GLY A 151 -12.40 -0.81 23.45
N ALA A 152 -12.45 -2.01 22.86
CA ALA A 152 -13.67 -2.54 22.25
C ALA A 152 -14.64 -3.22 23.24
N GLY A 153 -14.19 -3.53 24.45
CA GLY A 153 -15.03 -4.12 25.49
C GLY A 153 -15.69 -5.44 25.05
N ALA A 154 -17.02 -5.44 25.06
CA ALA A 154 -17.86 -6.59 24.70
C ALA A 154 -18.00 -6.83 23.19
N PHE A 155 -17.55 -5.89 22.36
CA PHE A 155 -17.63 -5.96 20.90
C PHE A 155 -16.31 -6.46 20.29
N ARG A 156 -16.40 -7.07 19.11
CA ARG A 156 -15.26 -7.50 18.28
C ARG A 156 -14.80 -6.33 17.41
N ILE A 157 -13.49 -6.20 17.21
CA ILE A 157 -12.91 -5.16 16.34
C ILE A 157 -12.90 -5.67 14.89
N GLU A 158 -13.25 -4.79 13.98
CA GLU A 158 -13.10 -4.98 12.54
C GLU A 158 -11.86 -4.18 12.07
N TRP A 159 -10.97 -4.82 11.32
CA TRP A 159 -9.68 -4.27 10.89
C TRP A 159 -9.55 -4.36 9.36
N GLU A 160 -9.63 -3.21 8.70
CA GLU A 160 -9.47 -3.03 7.26
C GLU A 160 -8.00 -3.00 6.87
N ILE A 161 -7.63 -3.89 5.93
CA ILE A 161 -6.28 -4.04 5.40
C ILE A 161 -6.37 -4.22 3.89
N ASP A 162 -5.46 -3.61 3.13
CA ASP A 162 -5.25 -3.91 1.71
C ASP A 162 -4.58 -5.27 1.54
N ASP A 163 -5.07 -6.11 0.62
CA ASP A 163 -4.44 -7.37 0.22
C ASP A 163 -2.96 -7.22 -0.13
N ALA A 164 -2.53 -6.07 -0.65
CA ALA A 164 -1.13 -5.76 -0.95
C ALA A 164 -0.20 -5.94 0.26
N VAL A 165 -0.69 -5.69 1.49
CA VAL A 165 0.07 -5.89 2.73
C VAL A 165 0.53 -7.34 2.90
N PHE A 166 -0.32 -8.30 2.53
CA PHE A 166 0.04 -9.72 2.57
C PHE A 166 0.93 -10.11 1.39
N LYS A 167 0.61 -9.59 0.20
CA LYS A 167 1.25 -9.95 -1.08
C LYS A 167 2.65 -9.39 -1.27
N GLU A 168 2.98 -8.26 -0.65
CA GLU A 168 4.19 -7.47 -0.97
C GLU A 168 5.16 -7.28 0.22
N ALA A 169 4.70 -7.38 1.48
CA ALA A 169 5.53 -7.01 2.64
C ALA A 169 6.79 -7.87 2.86
N ALA A 170 6.71 -9.19 2.60
CA ALA A 170 7.85 -10.11 2.69
C ALA A 170 7.71 -11.35 1.76
N GLY A 171 6.98 -11.21 0.65
CA GLY A 171 6.83 -12.26 -0.36
C GLY A 171 5.86 -13.39 0.00
N LYS A 172 5.93 -14.48 -0.77
CA LYS A 172 4.92 -15.55 -0.76
C LYS A 172 4.86 -16.31 0.56
N ASP A 173 5.98 -16.64 1.16
CA ASP A 173 5.96 -17.47 2.38
C ASP A 173 5.34 -16.73 3.57
N PHE A 174 5.62 -15.42 3.70
CA PHE A 174 4.91 -14.54 4.64
C PHE A 174 3.40 -14.49 4.35
N MET A 175 3.00 -14.32 3.09
CA MET A 175 1.60 -14.30 2.68
C MET A 175 0.86 -15.57 3.13
N LEU A 176 1.46 -16.74 2.93
CA LEU A 176 0.87 -18.03 3.30
C LEU A 176 0.79 -18.21 4.81
N GLU A 177 1.89 -17.96 5.54
CA GLU A 177 1.94 -18.14 6.99
C GLU A 177 1.05 -17.11 7.72
N ALA A 178 0.97 -15.87 7.23
CA ALA A 178 0.07 -14.86 7.78
C ALA A 178 -1.40 -15.25 7.65
N ILE A 179 -1.82 -15.87 6.53
CA ILE A 179 -3.19 -16.41 6.38
C ILE A 179 -3.41 -17.61 7.32
N ASP A 180 -2.48 -18.58 7.35
CA ASP A 180 -2.60 -19.75 8.23
C ASP A 180 -2.68 -19.34 9.70
N VAL A 181 -1.93 -18.32 10.11
CA VAL A 181 -1.89 -17.89 11.51
C VAL A 181 -3.06 -17.00 11.88
N LEU A 182 -3.39 -15.97 11.09
CA LEU A 182 -4.54 -15.10 11.39
C LEU A 182 -5.86 -15.84 11.24
N LYS A 183 -6.14 -16.39 10.07
CA LYS A 183 -7.40 -17.08 9.79
C LYS A 183 -7.37 -18.48 10.38
N GLY A 184 -6.40 -19.29 9.96
CA GLY A 184 -6.37 -20.73 10.24
C GLY A 184 -6.14 -21.11 11.70
N ALA A 185 -5.27 -20.40 12.44
CA ALA A 185 -4.93 -20.71 13.82
C ALA A 185 -5.72 -19.83 14.80
N LEU A 186 -5.59 -18.50 14.69
CA LEU A 186 -6.23 -17.55 15.61
C LEU A 186 -7.74 -17.43 15.41
N GLY A 187 -8.25 -17.69 14.20
CA GLY A 187 -9.68 -17.64 13.90
C GLY A 187 -10.22 -16.26 13.54
N PHE A 188 -9.38 -15.36 13.02
CA PHE A 188 -9.88 -14.14 12.39
C PHE A 188 -10.84 -14.51 11.24
N GLU A 189 -11.90 -13.73 11.07
CA GLU A 189 -12.86 -13.87 9.98
C GLU A 189 -12.67 -12.73 8.98
N GLU A 190 -12.51 -13.03 7.69
CA GLU A 190 -12.36 -12.04 6.65
C GLU A 190 -13.65 -11.82 5.85
N ALA A 191 -13.90 -10.58 5.44
CA ALA A 191 -14.93 -10.23 4.48
C ALA A 191 -14.38 -9.23 3.45
N PRO A 192 -14.90 -9.21 2.20
CA PRO A 192 -14.64 -8.11 1.28
C PRO A 192 -15.09 -6.78 1.92
N SER A 193 -14.28 -5.72 1.80
CA SER A 193 -14.78 -4.39 2.15
C SER A 193 -15.71 -3.91 1.04
N TYR A 194 -16.95 -3.60 1.40
CA TYR A 194 -17.94 -2.99 0.50
C TYR A 194 -18.03 -1.47 0.66
N ARG A 195 -17.01 -0.82 1.24
CA ARG A 195 -16.93 0.65 1.13
C ARG A 195 -16.90 0.96 -0.37
N PRO A 196 -17.85 1.75 -0.92
CA PRO A 196 -17.60 2.39 -2.20
C PRO A 196 -16.32 3.19 -2.01
N SER A 197 -15.32 2.94 -2.85
CA SER A 197 -14.10 3.73 -2.90
C SER A 197 -14.52 5.19 -2.81
N SER A 198 -14.04 5.89 -1.78
CA SER A 198 -14.44 7.28 -1.51
C SER A 198 -13.74 8.21 -2.50
N ALA A 199 -14.03 8.02 -3.77
CA ALA A 199 -13.86 8.99 -4.81
C ALA A 199 -14.58 10.25 -4.35
N SER A 200 -13.79 11.28 -4.08
CA SER A 200 -14.14 12.70 -3.98
C SER A 200 -15.64 12.99 -3.90
N ASN A 201 -16.10 13.57 -2.78
CA ASN A 201 -17.40 14.22 -2.67
C ASN A 201 -17.52 15.36 -3.70
N SER A 202 -17.88 14.98 -4.92
CA SER A 202 -18.23 15.82 -6.04
C SER A 202 -19.72 15.58 -6.28
N PRO A 203 -20.60 16.59 -6.16
CA PRO A 203 -22.03 16.38 -6.33
C PRO A 203 -22.31 15.82 -7.73
N ALA A 204 -23.06 14.72 -7.77
CA ALA A 204 -23.33 13.99 -9.00
C ALA A 204 -24.09 14.87 -10.02
N PRO A 205 -23.63 14.98 -11.28
CA PRO A 205 -24.45 15.49 -12.36
C PRO A 205 -25.47 14.43 -12.80
N SER A 206 -26.69 14.88 -13.08
CA SER A 206 -27.86 14.07 -13.45
C SER A 206 -27.63 13.13 -14.65
N PRO A 207 -28.38 12.02 -14.79
CA PRO A 207 -28.19 11.07 -15.88
C PRO A 207 -28.62 11.69 -17.22
N GLY A 208 -27.67 11.92 -18.13
CA GLY A 208 -27.99 12.50 -19.44
C GLY A 208 -26.82 12.75 -20.40
N PHE A 209 -25.57 12.78 -19.94
CA PHE A 209 -24.41 13.05 -20.81
C PHE A 209 -23.24 12.08 -20.57
N THR A 210 -22.77 11.48 -21.65
CA THR A 210 -21.51 10.73 -21.72
C THR A 210 -20.33 11.69 -21.58
N PRO A 211 -19.46 11.55 -20.57
CA PRO A 211 -18.31 12.43 -20.41
C PRO A 211 -17.23 12.09 -21.45
N LEU A 212 -16.94 13.05 -22.33
CA LEU A 212 -15.71 13.06 -23.12
C LEU A 212 -14.50 13.22 -22.19
N SER A 213 -13.36 12.67 -22.60
CA SER A 213 -12.16 12.51 -21.77
C SER A 213 -11.67 13.82 -21.12
N PRO A 214 -11.16 13.78 -19.87
CA PRO A 214 -10.71 14.98 -19.17
C PRO A 214 -9.45 15.56 -19.80
N ILE A 215 -9.62 16.67 -20.53
CA ILE A 215 -8.52 17.50 -21.03
C ILE A 215 -7.85 18.18 -19.82
N HIS A 216 -6.55 18.00 -19.66
CA HIS A 216 -5.78 18.59 -18.56
C HIS A 216 -5.81 20.12 -18.60
N SER A 217 -6.57 20.74 -17.69
CA SER A 217 -6.47 22.17 -17.42
C SER A 217 -5.23 22.46 -16.58
N ARG A 218 -4.30 23.25 -17.13
CA ARG A 218 -3.09 23.74 -16.44
C ARG A 218 -3.34 25.14 -15.85
N SER A 219 -2.50 25.47 -14.87
CA SER A 219 -2.21 26.82 -14.36
C SER A 219 -3.34 27.62 -13.68
N GLN A 220 -3.30 27.62 -12.35
CA GLN A 220 -3.40 28.87 -11.58
C GLN A 220 -2.15 29.03 -10.69
N SER A 221 -1.63 30.25 -10.62
CA SER A 221 -0.38 30.61 -9.96
C SER A 221 -0.61 31.13 -8.53
N GLN A 222 0.27 30.77 -7.60
CA GLN A 222 0.35 31.42 -6.29
C GLN A 222 0.88 32.87 -6.40
N PRO A 223 0.38 33.83 -5.60
CA PRO A 223 1.02 35.11 -5.39
C PRO A 223 2.10 35.05 -4.29
N LEU A 224 3.14 35.87 -4.42
CA LEU A 224 4.20 36.04 -3.42
C LEU A 224 3.75 36.89 -2.23
N PRO A 225 4.22 36.63 -0.99
CA PRO A 225 4.12 37.57 0.12
C PRO A 225 5.18 38.68 -0.01
N SER A 226 4.82 39.92 0.36
CA SER A 226 5.74 41.06 0.46
C SER A 226 5.95 41.45 1.91
N ASP A 227 7.19 41.77 2.26
CA ASP A 227 7.62 42.25 3.59
C ASP A 227 7.29 43.75 3.83
N ILE A 228 7.63 44.21 5.04
CA ILE A 228 7.83 45.61 5.50
C ILE A 228 6.61 46.30 6.15
N SER A 229 6.55 46.25 7.49
CA SER A 229 6.90 47.41 8.36
C SER A 229 6.59 47.18 9.85
N ALA A 230 7.48 47.64 10.74
CA ALA A 230 7.26 47.82 12.19
C ALA A 230 7.24 49.34 12.51
N PRO A 231 6.86 49.81 13.72
CA PRO A 231 7.85 49.88 14.83
C PRO A 231 7.36 49.91 16.31
N ALA A 232 8.32 49.67 17.23
CA ALA A 232 8.38 50.11 18.66
C ALA A 232 7.40 49.48 19.70
N ARG A 233 7.70 49.35 21.02
CA ARG A 233 8.73 49.97 21.90
C ARG A 233 8.95 49.17 23.23
N SER A 234 10.11 49.38 23.91
CA SER A 234 10.33 49.30 25.39
C SER A 234 10.35 47.92 26.12
N GLN A 235 11.52 47.29 26.36
CA GLN A 235 12.41 47.38 27.57
C GLN A 235 12.03 46.59 28.87
N LYS A 236 12.77 45.52 29.22
CA LYS A 236 13.57 45.38 30.49
C LYS A 236 14.47 44.11 30.52
N VAL A 237 15.51 44.13 31.37
CA VAL A 237 16.73 43.26 31.48
C VAL A 237 17.15 43.28 32.99
N PRO A 238 17.75 42.25 33.67
CA PRO A 238 18.84 41.29 33.32
C PRO A 238 18.59 39.82 33.83
N PRO A 239 19.58 38.90 34.08
CA PRO A 239 20.98 38.73 33.61
C PRO A 239 21.38 37.33 33.05
N ILE A 240 22.35 37.35 32.12
CA ILE A 240 23.61 36.56 32.04
C ILE A 240 23.64 35.11 32.59
N SER A 241 23.85 34.15 31.69
CA SER A 241 24.86 33.09 31.91
C SER A 241 25.45 32.60 30.57
N SER A 242 26.76 32.39 30.54
CA SER A 242 27.57 32.18 29.34
C SER A 242 27.90 30.71 29.09
N ARG A 243 27.58 30.16 27.91
CA ARG A 243 28.26 28.94 27.43
C ARG A 243 28.39 28.88 25.90
N THR A 244 29.63 28.69 25.49
CA THR A 244 30.15 28.45 24.14
C THR A 244 29.28 27.55 23.25
N GLN A 245 28.87 28.04 22.08
CA GLN A 245 28.51 27.21 20.93
C GLN A 245 29.57 27.35 19.83
N THR A 246 30.14 26.24 19.40
CA THR A 246 31.00 26.18 18.21
C THR A 246 30.49 25.13 17.24
N LYS A 247 30.35 25.53 15.97
CA LYS A 247 30.14 24.70 14.76
C LYS A 247 28.75 24.09 14.57
N ARG A 248 27.93 24.78 13.76
CA ARG A 248 26.86 24.15 12.95
C ARG A 248 27.48 23.14 11.96
N PRO A 249 26.80 22.03 11.62
CA PRO A 249 27.15 21.23 10.45
C PRO A 249 26.90 22.03 9.16
N ARG A 250 27.81 21.93 8.19
CA ARG A 250 27.66 22.49 6.83
C ARG A 250 27.22 21.39 5.85
N ALA A 251 26.54 21.79 4.78
CA ALA A 251 25.99 20.87 3.78
C ALA A 251 27.09 20.27 2.86
N PRO A 252 26.90 19.05 2.34
CA PRO A 252 27.91 18.34 1.55
C PRO A 252 27.85 18.71 0.06
N SER A 253 28.37 19.88 -0.32
CA SER A 253 28.59 20.26 -1.73
C SER A 253 29.56 21.45 -1.87
N ASP A 254 30.80 21.30 -1.41
CA ASP A 254 31.88 22.29 -1.64
C ASP A 254 32.99 21.60 -2.47
N PRO A 255 33.19 21.97 -3.76
CA PRO A 255 33.93 21.13 -4.71
C PRO A 255 35.40 21.51 -4.92
N PHE A 256 36.04 22.22 -3.98
CA PHE A 256 37.46 22.61 -4.09
C PHE A 256 38.27 22.27 -2.82
N LEU A 257 39.48 21.74 -3.07
CA LEU A 257 40.56 21.35 -2.14
C LEU A 257 40.62 19.87 -1.69
N ASP A 258 41.51 19.18 -2.43
CA ASP A 258 42.61 18.32 -1.94
C ASP A 258 42.45 16.79 -1.74
N THR A 259 43.17 16.08 -2.63
CA THR A 259 43.78 14.74 -2.51
C THR A 259 44.57 14.55 -1.21
N PRO A 260 44.71 13.33 -0.61
CA PRO A 260 45.19 12.09 -1.27
C PRO A 260 44.35 10.84 -0.87
N THR A 261 44.67 9.54 -1.10
CA THR A 261 45.93 8.80 -1.39
C THR A 261 45.58 7.48 -2.13
N LEU A 262 46.53 6.87 -2.84
CA LEU A 262 46.36 5.52 -3.43
C LEU A 262 46.40 4.42 -2.36
N SER A 263 45.40 3.51 -2.33
CA SER A 263 45.62 2.09 -2.03
C SER A 263 44.43 1.18 -2.38
N THR A 264 44.69 0.19 -3.24
CA THR A 264 44.12 -1.18 -3.28
C THR A 264 42.71 -1.47 -2.72
N SER A 265 41.79 -1.85 -3.62
CA SER A 265 41.27 -3.23 -3.81
C SER A 265 39.74 -3.38 -4.04
N TYR A 266 39.40 -4.50 -4.71
CA TYR A 266 38.08 -5.08 -5.00
C TYR A 266 37.06 -4.33 -5.87
N SER A 267 36.94 -4.85 -7.08
CA SER A 267 35.92 -4.56 -8.09
C SER A 267 34.59 -5.26 -7.80
N TYR A 268 33.49 -4.52 -7.77
CA TYR A 268 32.17 -4.99 -8.16
C TYR A 268 31.46 -3.90 -8.98
N PHE A 269 31.11 -4.22 -10.23
CA PHE A 269 30.38 -3.31 -11.12
C PHE A 269 28.88 -3.32 -10.78
N ASN A 270 28.31 -2.14 -10.54
CA ASN A 270 26.86 -1.92 -10.59
C ASN A 270 26.60 -0.50 -11.13
N THR A 271 26.45 -0.38 -12.45
CA THR A 271 26.33 0.91 -13.14
C THR A 271 24.87 1.35 -13.25
N SER A 272 24.35 2.04 -12.24
CA SER A 272 23.06 2.73 -12.33
C SER A 272 23.23 4.09 -13.01
N VAL A 273 23.04 4.16 -14.32
CA VAL A 273 23.00 5.44 -15.05
C VAL A 273 21.60 6.02 -14.99
N GLN A 274 21.40 7.04 -14.15
CA GLN A 274 20.29 7.96 -14.30
C GLN A 274 20.45 8.75 -15.60
N LEU A 275 19.39 8.87 -16.40
CA LEU A 275 19.28 9.97 -17.36
C LEU A 275 17.84 10.47 -17.42
N SER A 276 17.59 11.60 -16.74
CA SER A 276 16.40 12.40 -16.96
C SER A 276 16.61 13.31 -18.15
N THR A 277 15.63 13.38 -19.06
CA THR A 277 15.57 14.48 -20.03
C THR A 277 14.12 14.78 -20.35
N SER A 278 13.67 15.97 -19.97
CA SER A 278 12.40 16.56 -20.39
C SER A 278 12.72 17.77 -21.26
N GLY A 279 12.12 17.85 -22.45
CA GLY A 279 12.30 18.96 -23.37
C GLY A 279 11.09 19.01 -24.31
N SER A 280 10.38 20.14 -24.31
CA SER A 280 9.12 20.33 -25.02
C SER A 280 9.24 21.50 -25.99
N SER A 281 8.82 21.28 -27.23
CA SER A 281 8.38 22.31 -28.19
C SER A 281 7.50 21.58 -29.22
N SER A 282 6.19 21.84 -29.21
CA SER A 282 5.51 22.92 -29.95
C SER A 282 5.29 22.53 -31.42
N ALA A 283 4.02 22.49 -31.82
CA ALA A 283 3.57 21.97 -33.10
C ALA A 283 3.57 23.03 -34.20
N ASP A 284 3.56 22.57 -35.46
CA ASP A 284 2.78 23.22 -36.50
C ASP A 284 2.29 22.19 -37.53
N SER A 285 1.03 22.31 -37.97
CA SER A 285 0.34 21.33 -38.83
C SER A 285 -0.73 22.01 -39.70
N PRO A 286 -0.60 22.00 -41.05
CA PRO A 286 -1.71 22.29 -41.96
C PRO A 286 -2.48 21.01 -42.32
N GLY A 287 -3.79 21.11 -42.62
CA GLY A 287 -4.70 19.95 -42.63
C GLY A 287 -5.44 19.62 -43.93
N THR A 288 -6.45 18.74 -43.78
CA THR A 288 -7.47 18.29 -44.77
C THR A 288 -6.99 17.44 -45.97
N PRO A 289 -7.86 16.60 -46.62
CA PRO A 289 -9.34 16.53 -46.54
C PRO A 289 -9.96 15.15 -46.19
N LEU A 290 -11.30 15.11 -46.12
CA LEU A 290 -12.14 13.90 -45.99
C LEU A 290 -12.33 13.15 -47.32
N THR A 291 -12.48 11.81 -47.27
CA THR A 291 -13.35 11.00 -48.16
C THR A 291 -13.58 9.58 -47.55
N PRO A 292 -14.58 8.78 -48.00
CA PRO A 292 -15.28 7.84 -47.12
C PRO A 292 -14.99 6.33 -47.31
N ARG A 293 -15.48 5.55 -46.33
CA ARG A 293 -15.92 4.12 -46.36
C ARG A 293 -15.19 3.12 -47.26
N ASP A 294 -14.69 2.03 -46.65
CA ASP A 294 -15.49 0.80 -46.64
C ASP A 294 -15.12 -0.12 -45.46
N GLY A 295 -15.99 -1.10 -45.18
CA GLY A 295 -15.97 -1.84 -43.92
C GLY A 295 -15.28 -3.20 -43.99
N GLU A 296 -14.26 -3.40 -43.15
CA GLU A 296 -13.82 -4.74 -42.73
C GLU A 296 -14.00 -4.89 -41.22
N MET A 297 -14.62 -6.01 -40.83
CA MET A 297 -15.05 -6.29 -39.47
C MET A 297 -13.86 -6.82 -38.65
N ALA A 298 -12.99 -5.91 -38.21
CA ALA A 298 -11.88 -6.25 -37.33
C ALA A 298 -12.40 -6.99 -36.07
N PRO A 299 -11.80 -8.13 -35.68
CA PRO A 299 -12.30 -8.90 -34.55
C PRO A 299 -12.21 -8.05 -33.28
N ARG A 300 -13.35 -7.92 -32.58
CA ARG A 300 -13.39 -7.36 -31.22
C ARG A 300 -12.39 -8.12 -30.37
N ARG A 301 -11.22 -7.51 -30.11
CA ARG A 301 -10.40 -7.90 -28.97
C ARG A 301 -11.31 -7.83 -27.73
N PRO A 302 -11.30 -8.84 -26.84
CA PRO A 302 -11.95 -8.64 -25.56
C PRO A 302 -11.29 -7.42 -24.92
N ALA A 303 -12.10 -6.42 -24.61
CA ALA A 303 -11.69 -5.40 -23.67
C ALA A 303 -11.51 -6.14 -22.34
N PHE A 304 -10.26 -6.47 -22.02
CA PHE A 304 -9.91 -6.79 -20.64
C PHE A 304 -10.29 -5.54 -19.85
N ASP A 305 -11.33 -5.70 -19.03
CA ASP A 305 -11.83 -4.63 -18.19
C ASP A 305 -10.80 -4.38 -17.10
N LEU A 306 -9.93 -3.38 -17.32
CA LEU A 306 -8.82 -3.04 -16.42
C LEU A 306 -9.32 -2.41 -15.09
N SER A 307 -10.63 -2.42 -14.85
CA SER A 307 -11.29 -2.00 -13.61
C SER A 307 -11.10 -2.97 -12.45
N GLU A 308 -10.56 -4.19 -12.64
CA GLU A 308 -10.09 -5.06 -11.53
C GLU A 308 -8.82 -4.53 -10.82
N THR A 309 -8.32 -3.33 -11.16
CA THR A 309 -7.12 -2.73 -10.55
C THR A 309 -7.43 -1.83 -9.33
N GLU A 310 -8.62 -1.91 -8.73
CA GLU A 310 -8.83 -1.36 -7.39
C GLU A 310 -8.27 -2.31 -6.33
N GLY A 311 -7.45 -1.78 -5.41
CA GLY A 311 -6.84 -2.55 -4.34
C GLY A 311 -7.91 -3.17 -3.45
N TYR A 312 -7.99 -4.51 -3.45
CA TYR A 312 -8.98 -5.24 -2.66
C TYR A 312 -8.67 -5.09 -1.17
N THR A 313 -9.31 -4.13 -0.53
CA THR A 313 -9.34 -4.02 0.93
C THR A 313 -10.29 -5.05 1.51
N ARG A 314 -9.86 -5.73 2.58
CA ARG A 314 -10.67 -6.70 3.34
C ARG A 314 -10.80 -6.30 4.79
N ILE A 315 -11.94 -6.62 5.37
CA ILE A 315 -12.24 -6.43 6.78
C ILE A 315 -11.93 -7.74 7.51
N TRP A 316 -10.94 -7.69 8.39
CA TRP A 316 -10.54 -8.79 9.27
C TRP A 316 -11.16 -8.57 10.65
N THR A 317 -12.16 -9.39 11.00
CA THR A 317 -12.82 -9.36 12.31
C THR A 317 -12.00 -10.15 13.31
N THR A 318 -11.61 -9.53 14.43
CA THR A 318 -10.86 -10.18 15.52
C THR A 318 -11.57 -11.43 16.03
N PRO A 319 -10.87 -12.54 16.33
CA PRO A 319 -11.49 -13.77 16.83
C PRO A 319 -12.11 -13.58 18.21
N ASP A 320 -13.03 -14.47 18.57
CA ASP A 320 -13.72 -14.43 19.86
C ASP A 320 -12.94 -15.11 20.99
N LEU A 321 -11.65 -14.80 21.09
CA LEU A 321 -10.77 -15.35 22.14
C LEU A 321 -11.02 -14.64 23.49
N PRO A 322 -10.84 -15.34 24.63
CA PRO A 322 -10.91 -14.70 25.95
C PRO A 322 -9.73 -13.74 26.18
N ASN A 323 -9.95 -12.70 26.99
CA ASN A 323 -8.93 -11.68 27.30
C ASN A 323 -7.63 -12.26 27.85
N GLN A 324 -7.69 -13.35 28.61
CA GLN A 324 -6.51 -14.04 29.13
C GLN A 324 -5.60 -14.51 27.99
N GLU A 325 -6.18 -15.07 26.93
CA GLU A 325 -5.44 -15.61 25.79
C GLU A 325 -4.85 -14.48 24.95
N TYR A 326 -5.63 -13.44 24.65
CA TYR A 326 -5.10 -12.21 24.04
C TYR A 326 -3.90 -11.64 24.81
N MET A 327 -3.95 -11.61 26.15
CA MET A 327 -2.82 -11.11 26.96
C MET A 327 -1.57 -12.01 26.87
N THR A 328 -1.73 -13.32 26.71
CA THR A 328 -0.61 -14.26 26.49
C THR A 328 -0.03 -14.11 25.08
N LEU A 329 -0.88 -13.96 24.06
CA LEU A 329 -0.44 -13.71 22.69
C LEU A 329 0.25 -12.34 22.56
N LEU A 330 -0.25 -11.32 23.27
CA LEU A 330 0.37 -9.99 23.30
C LEU A 330 1.79 -9.97 23.91
N SER A 331 2.14 -10.93 24.78
CA SER A 331 3.51 -11.02 25.33
C SER A 331 4.54 -11.63 24.37
N ILE A 332 4.12 -12.20 23.24
CA ILE A 332 5.04 -12.69 22.19
C ILE A 332 5.66 -11.53 21.39
N PHE A 333 4.95 -10.40 21.26
CA PHE A 333 5.40 -9.29 20.44
C PHE A 333 6.70 -8.64 20.95
N PRO A 334 7.70 -8.40 20.07
CA PRO A 334 8.88 -7.63 20.42
C PRO A 334 8.55 -6.22 20.89
N SER A 335 9.34 -5.70 21.82
CA SER A 335 9.17 -4.36 22.40
C SER A 335 9.25 -3.21 21.38
N PHE A 336 9.87 -3.41 20.22
CA PHE A 336 9.93 -2.41 19.14
C PHE A 336 8.62 -2.29 18.32
N ILE A 337 7.66 -3.21 18.51
CA ILE A 337 6.33 -3.15 17.89
C ILE A 337 5.39 -2.32 18.75
N SER A 338 5.41 -2.49 20.06
CA SER A 338 4.56 -1.73 20.99
C SER A 338 4.86 -0.23 20.89
N PRO A 339 3.96 0.61 20.33
CA PRO A 339 4.11 2.06 20.39
C PRO A 339 4.04 2.55 21.83
N THR A 340 4.75 3.63 22.12
CA THR A 340 4.76 4.28 23.44
C THR A 340 3.37 4.71 23.91
N THR A 341 2.46 4.97 22.97
CA THR A 341 1.06 5.34 23.21
C THR A 341 0.13 4.47 22.35
N LEU A 342 -0.78 3.73 22.99
CA LEU A 342 -1.88 3.03 22.32
C LEU A 342 -2.97 4.05 21.92
N PRO A 343 -3.32 4.21 20.63
CA PRO A 343 -4.50 4.98 20.24
C PRO A 343 -5.77 4.28 20.70
N ARG A 344 -6.80 5.04 21.06
CA ARG A 344 -7.99 4.57 21.78
C ARG A 344 -9.27 5.04 21.09
N PHE A 345 -10.33 4.25 21.24
CA PHE A 345 -11.66 4.66 20.82
C PHE A 345 -12.16 5.80 21.73
N THR A 346 -12.88 6.77 21.17
CA THR A 346 -13.55 7.84 21.93
C THR A 346 -14.67 7.23 22.74
N VAL A 347 -14.56 7.33 24.05
CA VAL A 347 -15.65 7.02 24.96
C VAL A 347 -16.74 8.07 24.75
N LYS A 348 -17.93 7.65 24.27
CA LYS A 348 -19.09 8.54 24.27
C LYS A 348 -19.40 8.89 25.73
N PRO A 349 -19.45 10.17 26.12
CA PRO A 349 -19.85 10.51 27.47
C PRO A 349 -21.33 10.14 27.66
N GLU A 350 -21.64 9.33 28.66
CA GLU A 350 -23.02 8.89 28.98
C GLU A 350 -23.98 10.06 29.26
N ASN A 351 -23.46 11.27 29.45
CA ASN A 351 -24.18 12.51 29.74
C ASN A 351 -24.13 13.56 28.60
N SER A 352 -23.90 13.18 27.33
CA SER A 352 -24.22 14.13 26.24
C SER A 352 -25.73 14.38 26.25
N ARG A 353 -26.14 15.62 26.54
CA ARG A 353 -27.55 16.06 26.48
C ARG A 353 -28.17 15.62 25.14
N PRO A 354 -29.46 15.27 25.09
CA PRO A 354 -30.13 15.03 23.82
C PRO A 354 -29.90 16.24 22.93
N ILE A 355 -29.42 16.00 21.71
CA ILE A 355 -29.19 17.04 20.71
C ILE A 355 -30.57 17.60 20.35
N ASP A 356 -30.76 18.91 20.55
CA ASP A 356 -32.00 19.58 20.17
C ASP A 356 -32.25 19.40 18.67
N ILE A 357 -33.42 18.89 18.32
CA ILE A 357 -33.75 18.33 17.00
C ILE A 357 -33.97 19.41 15.92
N GLU A 358 -33.77 20.69 16.25
CA GLU A 358 -34.10 21.83 15.40
C GLU A 358 -32.94 22.34 14.51
N GLU A 359 -31.69 21.94 14.77
CA GLU A 359 -30.54 22.29 13.92
C GLU A 359 -30.17 21.12 12.98
N GLY A 360 -30.12 21.39 11.66
CA GLY A 360 -30.16 20.39 10.60
C GLY A 360 -29.10 19.28 10.73
N ALA A 361 -29.56 18.05 11.00
CA ALA A 361 -28.71 16.88 11.20
C ALA A 361 -28.10 16.34 9.89
N GLU A 362 -27.06 17.00 9.38
CA GLU A 362 -26.15 16.38 8.42
C GLU A 362 -25.16 15.44 9.11
N VAL A 363 -24.98 14.26 8.49
CA VAL A 363 -24.03 13.18 8.83
C VAL A 363 -24.39 12.34 10.08
N PRO A 364 -24.70 11.03 9.94
CA PRO A 364 -24.85 10.13 11.09
C PRO A 364 -23.52 10.02 11.84
N ALA A 365 -23.58 10.08 13.18
CA ALA A 365 -22.44 10.13 14.09
C ALA A 365 -21.26 9.24 13.62
N GLY A 366 -20.22 9.90 13.11
CA GLY A 366 -19.17 9.26 12.31
C GLY A 366 -18.55 8.05 13.00
N ARG A 367 -18.50 6.92 12.27
CA ARG A 367 -17.82 5.71 12.73
C ARG A 367 -16.37 6.07 13.04
N GLN A 368 -15.97 5.83 14.29
CA GLN A 368 -14.66 6.26 14.74
C GLN A 368 -13.59 5.24 14.33
N ASP A 369 -12.95 5.54 13.22
CA ASP A 369 -11.87 4.76 12.63
C ASP A 369 -10.51 5.15 13.27
N ILE A 370 -9.76 4.16 13.76
CA ILE A 370 -8.38 4.30 14.25
C ILE A 370 -7.43 3.75 13.18
N ARG A 371 -6.38 4.50 12.82
CA ARG A 371 -5.35 4.02 11.88
C ARG A 371 -4.06 3.64 12.61
N VAL A 372 -3.61 2.39 12.46
CA VAL A 372 -2.30 1.91 12.98
C VAL A 372 -1.63 1.02 11.96
N GLY A 373 -0.35 1.30 11.69
CA GLY A 373 0.42 0.55 10.71
C GLY A 373 -0.18 0.71 9.30
N THR A 374 -0.44 -0.42 8.64
CA THR A 374 -1.02 -0.46 7.29
C THR A 374 -2.56 -0.45 7.24
N GLY A 375 -3.26 -0.56 8.38
CA GLY A 375 -4.71 -0.74 8.39
C GLY A 375 -5.49 0.27 9.24
N THR A 376 -6.81 0.22 9.06
CA THR A 376 -7.79 1.06 9.75
C THR A 376 -8.73 0.15 10.54
N MET A 377 -9.04 0.45 11.80
CA MET A 377 -9.83 -0.41 12.66
C MET A 377 -10.90 0.36 13.44
N TRP A 378 -12.04 -0.29 13.69
CA TRP A 378 -13.18 0.28 14.40
C TRP A 378 -13.89 -0.81 15.20
N VAL A 379 -14.71 -0.41 16.17
CA VAL A 379 -15.56 -1.34 16.91
C VAL A 379 -16.68 -1.83 15.99
N GLY A 380 -16.72 -3.14 15.70
CA GLY A 380 -17.75 -3.77 14.89
C GLY A 380 -19.04 -4.03 15.68
N PRO A 381 -20.16 -4.35 15.01
CA PRO A 381 -21.46 -4.60 15.65
C PRO A 381 -21.53 -5.96 16.37
N ARG A 382 -20.55 -6.85 16.14
CA ARG A 382 -20.57 -8.23 16.65
C ARG A 382 -20.14 -8.28 18.12
N LEU A 383 -20.99 -8.83 18.96
CA LEU A 383 -20.68 -9.13 20.36
C LEU A 383 -19.74 -10.35 20.49
N ARG A 384 -19.06 -10.41 21.63
CA ARG A 384 -18.23 -11.53 22.09
C ARG A 384 -19.05 -12.51 22.94
N SER A 385 -18.68 -13.78 22.90
CA SER A 385 -19.34 -14.85 23.67
C SER A 385 -19.20 -14.68 25.19
N ALA A 386 -20.11 -15.34 25.91
CA ALA A 386 -20.08 -15.34 27.38
C ALA A 386 -18.75 -15.91 27.89
N GLY A 387 -18.13 -15.21 28.85
CA GLY A 387 -16.83 -15.59 29.41
C GLY A 387 -15.61 -14.87 28.82
N TRP A 388 -15.77 -14.03 27.79
CA TRP A 388 -14.67 -13.28 27.17
C TRP A 388 -13.78 -12.48 28.15
N GLN A 389 -14.34 -11.98 29.25
CA GLN A 389 -13.61 -11.26 30.30
C GLN A 389 -12.65 -12.16 31.11
N GLY A 390 -12.77 -13.47 30.98
CA GLY A 390 -12.15 -14.46 31.85
C GLY A 390 -12.81 -14.54 33.23
N GLY A 391 -12.31 -15.47 34.04
CA GLY A 391 -12.69 -15.62 35.45
C GLY A 391 -12.22 -14.47 36.33
N TRP A 392 -12.72 -14.43 37.57
CA TRP A 392 -12.45 -13.37 38.54
C TRP A 392 -10.95 -13.05 38.73
N TRP A 393 -10.10 -14.08 38.79
CA TRP A 393 -8.65 -13.93 38.92
C TRP A 393 -7.98 -13.20 37.73
N THR A 394 -8.46 -13.43 36.51
CA THR A 394 -8.00 -12.73 35.30
C THR A 394 -8.40 -11.26 35.35
N ARG A 395 -9.63 -10.97 35.79
CA ARG A 395 -10.10 -9.58 36.00
C ARG A 395 -9.30 -8.87 37.09
N PHE A 396 -8.96 -9.56 38.18
CA PHE A 396 -8.10 -9.04 39.24
C PHE A 396 -6.68 -8.74 38.74
N LYS A 397 -6.05 -9.62 37.95
CA LYS A 397 -4.75 -9.35 37.31
C LYS A 397 -4.79 -8.16 36.35
N LEU A 398 -5.86 -8.00 35.58
CA LEU A 398 -6.08 -6.84 34.70
C LEU A 398 -6.28 -5.55 35.50
N TRP A 399 -6.97 -5.61 36.64
CA TRP A 399 -7.15 -4.49 37.56
C TRP A 399 -5.84 -4.08 38.24
N LEU A 400 -5.02 -5.03 38.70
CA LEU A 400 -3.67 -4.75 39.22
C LEU A 400 -2.78 -4.08 38.16
N ARG A 401 -2.74 -4.63 36.93
CA ARG A 401 -2.02 -4.02 35.80
C ARG A 401 -2.56 -2.66 35.37
N ARG A 402 -3.75 -2.24 35.81
CA ARG A 402 -4.31 -0.89 35.57
C ARG A 402 -3.91 0.11 36.67
N ILE A 403 -3.53 -0.35 37.86
CA ILE A 403 -3.13 0.51 38.99
C ILE A 403 -1.61 0.69 39.03
N PHE A 404 -0.84 -0.34 38.67
CA PHE A 404 0.61 -0.38 38.83
C PHE A 404 1.41 -0.33 37.52
N CYS A 405 0.76 -0.14 36.37
CA CYS A 405 1.37 0.03 35.04
C CYS A 405 0.57 1.04 34.20
#